data_AF-E0S9M4-F1
#
_entry.id   AF-E0S9M4-F1
#
_cell.length_a   1.000
_cell.length_b   1.000
_cell.length_c   1.000
_cell.angle_alpha   90.00
_cell.angle_beta   90.00
_cell.angle_gamma   90.00
#
_symmetry.space_group_name_H-M   'P 1'
#
loop_
_entity.id
_entity.type
_entity.pdbx_description
1 polymer ?
#
loop_
_entity_poly.entity_id
_entity_poly.type
_entity_poly.pdbx_seq_one_letter_code
_entity_poly.pdbx_strand_id
1 'polypeptide(L)'
;MEGIRFADVLQSFEKKTEDGEYVSVERDYNERKVIENDVKRTELLGVDKRNQEAIKILKRLLFVELDKIPVKYTQGMSEVASVFVLYYFQEIVEEEVAKGMFIAEREEKPEGEASTAEGFSEHFIELPEEETTELKKFLSRHKDIIAKLGVVLTNVFKRKLEPLVANDFKLYKENMKIFVEMMKKRGVKIPELESYKFMGSILTFFLRNLTKMEDVHKVFEIILSCPNTCPFLLLVLFYGQISSGKAIESINNKLFPKVVKLEEEFIETRKRIESKEVCPSKRKIMLIGGVISIITAVVVYKITRKE
;
A
#
# COMPACT_ATOMS: atom_id res chain seq x y z
N MET A 1 -25.51 0.39 9.18
CA MET A 1 -24.93 0.02 7.87
C MET A 1 -23.61 -0.66 8.15
N GLU A 2 -23.60 -1.99 8.10
CA GLU A 2 -22.34 -2.75 8.02
C GLU A 2 -21.70 -2.38 6.68
N GLY A 3 -20.56 -1.70 6.76
CA GLY A 3 -19.82 -1.22 5.59
C GLY A 3 -19.33 -2.38 4.73
N ILE A 4 -19.02 -2.08 3.47
CA ILE A 4 -18.18 -2.94 2.63
C ILE A 4 -16.94 -3.29 3.46
N ARG A 5 -16.55 -4.56 3.55
CA ARG A 5 -15.35 -4.93 4.32
C ARG A 5 -14.14 -4.90 3.40
N PHE A 6 -12.95 -4.70 3.97
CA PHE A 6 -11.68 -4.79 3.24
C PHE A 6 -11.59 -6.02 2.31
N ALA A 7 -12.05 -7.18 2.77
CA ALA A 7 -12.14 -8.42 1.99
C ALA A 7 -13.00 -8.28 0.71
N ASP A 8 -14.14 -7.58 0.79
CA ASP A 8 -15.06 -7.40 -0.34
C ASP A 8 -14.45 -6.50 -1.42
N VAL A 9 -13.67 -5.49 -1.01
CA VAL A 9 -12.92 -4.63 -1.95
C VAL A 9 -11.79 -5.42 -2.61
N LEU A 10 -11.08 -6.23 -1.82
CA LEU A 10 -9.92 -7.00 -2.28
C LEU A 10 -10.28 -7.99 -3.38
N GLN A 11 -11.46 -8.60 -3.34
CA GLN A 11 -11.95 -9.49 -4.40
C GLN A 11 -11.93 -8.85 -5.80
N SER A 12 -12.06 -7.52 -5.89
CA SER A 12 -11.98 -6.80 -7.18
C SER A 12 -10.54 -6.67 -7.72
N PHE A 13 -9.54 -6.97 -6.90
CA PHE A 13 -8.11 -6.97 -7.25
C PHE A 13 -7.54 -8.39 -7.40
N GLU A 14 -8.29 -9.44 -7.04
CA GLU A 14 -7.83 -10.83 -7.12
C GLU A 14 -7.85 -11.42 -8.55
N LYS A 15 -8.48 -10.74 -9.51
CA LYS A 15 -8.58 -11.22 -10.89
C LYS A 15 -7.60 -10.50 -11.81
N LYS A 16 -6.99 -11.26 -12.72
CA LYS A 16 -6.23 -10.69 -13.83
C LYS A 16 -7.16 -9.84 -14.70
N THR A 17 -6.70 -8.65 -15.08
CA THR A 17 -7.37 -7.80 -16.06
C THR A 17 -6.95 -8.23 -17.47
N GLU A 18 -7.85 -8.10 -18.44
CA GLU A 18 -7.62 -8.54 -19.83
C GLU A 18 -6.37 -7.89 -20.44
N ASP A 19 -6.13 -6.61 -20.16
CA ASP A 19 -4.98 -5.85 -20.66
C ASP A 19 -3.74 -5.89 -19.74
N GLY A 20 -3.77 -6.71 -18.67
CA GLY A 20 -2.74 -6.70 -17.65
C GLY A 20 -1.58 -7.66 -17.97
N GLU A 21 -0.35 -7.16 -17.89
CA GLU A 21 0.84 -8.01 -17.83
C GLU A 21 1.04 -8.54 -16.41
N TYR A 22 1.11 -9.87 -16.28
CA TYR A 22 1.31 -10.62 -15.02
C TYR A 22 2.48 -11.61 -15.11
N VAL A 23 3.33 -11.47 -16.11
CA VAL A 23 4.51 -12.33 -16.27
C VAL A 23 5.54 -11.90 -15.23
N SER A 24 6.13 -12.86 -14.52
CA SER A 24 7.19 -12.56 -13.56
C SER A 24 8.35 -11.88 -14.29
N VAL A 25 8.88 -10.82 -13.71
CA VAL A 25 10.07 -10.15 -14.24
C VAL A 25 11.31 -10.64 -13.51
N GLU A 26 12.45 -10.57 -14.19
CA GLU A 26 13.76 -10.70 -13.56
C GLU A 26 14.30 -9.30 -13.29
N ARG A 27 14.55 -8.99 -12.02
CA ARG A 27 15.09 -7.69 -11.60
C ARG A 27 16.60 -7.72 -11.54
N ASP A 28 17.20 -6.58 -11.84
CA ASP A 28 18.64 -6.43 -11.65
C ASP A 28 19.02 -6.41 -10.17
N TYR A 29 20.31 -6.68 -9.89
CA TYR A 29 20.83 -6.75 -8.53
C TYR A 29 20.63 -5.46 -7.72
N ASN A 30 20.69 -4.28 -8.37
CA ASN A 30 20.55 -3.01 -7.68
C ASN A 30 19.11 -2.78 -7.21
N GLU A 31 18.13 -3.06 -8.07
CA GLU A 31 16.71 -2.99 -7.69
C GLU A 31 16.39 -4.01 -6.59
N ARG A 32 16.91 -5.24 -6.70
CA ARG A 32 16.77 -6.27 -5.66
C ARG A 32 17.34 -5.82 -4.31
N LYS A 33 18.50 -5.17 -4.30
CA LYS A 33 19.11 -4.63 -3.08
C LYS A 33 18.28 -3.50 -2.46
N VAL A 34 17.65 -2.66 -3.28
CA VAL A 34 16.71 -1.63 -2.79
C VAL A 34 15.50 -2.28 -2.12
N ILE A 35 14.90 -3.30 -2.76
CA ILE A 35 13.77 -4.06 -2.20
C ILE A 35 14.17 -4.71 -0.88
N GLU A 36 15.31 -5.42 -0.83
CA GLU A 36 15.82 -6.05 0.40
C GLU A 36 15.93 -5.03 1.54
N ASN A 37 16.57 -3.89 1.29
CA ASN A 37 16.76 -2.85 2.30
C ASN A 37 15.44 -2.26 2.81
N ASP A 38 14.46 -2.08 1.93
CA ASP A 38 13.12 -1.61 2.32
C ASP A 38 12.35 -2.68 3.11
N VAL A 39 12.41 -3.95 2.70
CA VAL A 39 11.76 -5.07 3.40
C VAL A 39 12.34 -5.24 4.81
N LYS A 40 13.67 -5.15 4.97
CA LYS A 40 14.34 -5.18 6.29
C LYS A 40 13.75 -4.13 7.25
N ARG A 41 13.55 -2.91 6.74
CA ARG A 41 13.00 -1.78 7.51
C ARG A 41 11.49 -1.78 7.67
N THR A 42 10.76 -2.61 6.93
CA THR A 42 9.29 -2.61 6.95
C THR A 42 8.80 -3.24 8.25
N GLU A 43 8.00 -2.49 9.01
CA GLU A 43 7.31 -3.02 10.20
C GLU A 43 6.09 -3.83 9.78
N LEU A 44 5.99 -5.06 10.29
CA LEU A 44 4.83 -5.92 10.09
C LEU A 44 3.81 -5.65 11.20
N LEU A 45 3.00 -4.60 11.01
CA LEU A 45 2.05 -4.16 12.00
C LEU A 45 1.04 -5.27 12.36
N GLY A 46 0.82 -5.52 13.65
CA GLY A 46 -0.12 -6.54 14.12
C GLY A 46 0.46 -7.95 14.28
N VAL A 47 1.74 -8.17 13.93
CA VAL A 47 2.45 -9.42 14.22
C VAL A 47 3.10 -9.35 15.61
N ASP A 48 3.04 -10.42 16.39
CA ASP A 48 3.73 -10.49 17.68
C ASP A 48 5.25 -10.40 17.47
N LYS A 49 5.88 -9.34 18.01
CA LYS A 49 7.33 -9.10 17.95
C LYS A 49 8.14 -10.22 18.61
N ARG A 50 7.53 -11.09 19.41
CA ARG A 50 8.20 -12.27 20.00
C ARG A 50 8.30 -13.44 19.02
N ASN A 51 7.45 -13.49 17.99
CA ASN A 51 7.46 -14.54 16.98
C ASN A 51 8.43 -14.21 15.84
N GLN A 52 9.73 -14.24 16.15
CA GLN A 52 10.80 -13.87 15.21
C GLN A 52 10.81 -14.73 13.95
N GLU A 53 10.48 -16.03 14.06
CA GLU A 53 10.45 -16.92 12.91
C GLU A 53 9.30 -16.58 11.95
N ALA A 54 8.10 -16.30 12.48
CA ALA A 54 7.00 -15.84 11.63
C ALA A 54 7.34 -14.52 10.93
N ILE A 55 7.94 -13.55 11.64
CA ILE A 55 8.38 -12.28 11.05
C ILE A 55 9.37 -12.52 9.92
N LYS A 56 10.35 -13.40 10.13
CA LYS A 56 11.37 -13.76 9.13
C LYS A 56 10.73 -14.35 7.87
N ILE A 57 9.81 -15.29 8.02
CA ILE A 57 9.11 -15.92 6.88
C ILE A 57 8.22 -14.89 6.16
N LEU A 58 7.46 -14.07 6.89
CA LEU A 58 6.60 -13.03 6.30
C LEU A 58 7.42 -11.98 5.53
N LYS A 59 8.57 -11.53 6.06
CA LYS A 59 9.49 -10.64 5.33
C LYS A 59 10.07 -11.31 4.08
N ARG A 60 10.36 -12.62 4.13
CA ARG A 60 10.82 -13.38 2.94
C ARG A 60 9.75 -13.45 1.88
N LEU A 61 8.50 -13.74 2.26
CA LEU A 61 7.37 -13.74 1.33
C LEU A 61 7.20 -12.34 0.69
N LEU A 62 7.29 -11.29 1.50
CA LEU A 62 7.24 -9.91 1.02
C LEU A 62 8.34 -9.62 -0.01
N PHE A 63 9.59 -9.99 0.27
CA PHE A 63 10.70 -9.82 -0.67
C PHE A 63 10.46 -10.60 -1.97
N VAL A 64 10.14 -11.89 -1.87
CA VAL A 64 9.95 -12.78 -3.02
C VAL A 64 8.86 -12.27 -3.96
N GLU A 65 7.76 -11.76 -3.41
CA GLU A 65 6.66 -11.25 -4.24
C GLU A 65 7.02 -9.91 -4.89
N LEU A 66 7.66 -8.98 -4.17
CA LEU A 66 8.10 -7.70 -4.74
C LEU A 66 9.17 -7.87 -5.83
N ASP A 67 10.03 -8.88 -5.69
CA ASP A 67 11.07 -9.22 -6.66
C ASP A 67 10.47 -9.71 -7.99
N LYS A 68 9.27 -10.30 -7.97
CA LYS A 68 8.68 -10.98 -9.13
C LYS A 68 7.62 -10.17 -9.87
N ILE A 69 6.91 -9.26 -9.20
CA ILE A 69 5.79 -8.54 -9.82
C ILE A 69 6.23 -7.67 -11.02
N PRO A 70 5.44 -7.60 -12.11
CA PRO A 70 5.75 -6.80 -13.31
C PRO A 70 5.37 -5.32 -13.13
N VAL A 71 5.90 -4.72 -12.07
CA VAL A 71 5.76 -3.28 -11.77
C VAL A 71 7.11 -2.77 -11.32
N LYS A 72 7.57 -1.64 -11.83
CA LYS A 72 8.85 -1.05 -11.38
C LYS A 72 8.78 -0.74 -9.88
N TYR A 73 9.81 -1.16 -9.14
CA TYR A 73 9.83 -0.92 -7.70
C TYR A 73 9.98 0.57 -7.40
N THR A 74 9.21 1.05 -6.43
CA THR A 74 9.29 2.39 -5.87
C THR A 74 9.23 2.30 -4.35
N GLN A 75 10.00 3.14 -3.67
CA GLN A 75 10.04 3.16 -2.21
C GLN A 75 8.63 3.37 -1.62
N GLY A 76 8.31 2.61 -0.58
CA GLY A 76 6.98 2.55 0.04
C GLY A 76 6.12 1.39 -0.44
N MET A 77 6.47 0.74 -1.57
CA MET A 77 5.79 -0.48 -2.02
C MET A 77 5.89 -1.62 -1.00
N SER A 78 7.01 -1.76 -0.28
CA SER A 78 7.17 -2.80 0.74
C SER A 78 6.15 -2.67 1.88
N GLU A 79 5.89 -1.44 2.31
CA GLU A 79 4.91 -1.10 3.35
C GLU A 79 3.48 -1.36 2.86
N VAL A 80 3.16 -0.98 1.63
CA VAL A 80 1.84 -1.28 1.06
C VAL A 80 1.64 -2.80 0.87
N ALA A 81 2.67 -3.49 0.37
CA ALA A 81 2.62 -4.94 0.14
C ALA A 81 2.53 -5.73 1.45
N SER A 82 3.15 -5.26 2.54
CA SER A 82 3.11 -5.97 3.83
C SER A 82 1.68 -6.16 4.33
N VAL A 83 0.79 -5.19 4.13
CA VAL A 83 -0.63 -5.30 4.50
C VAL A 83 -1.30 -6.50 3.80
N PHE A 84 -1.00 -6.73 2.52
CA PHE A 84 -1.57 -7.86 1.77
C PHE A 84 -0.89 -9.18 2.14
N VAL A 85 0.43 -9.18 2.37
CA VAL A 85 1.15 -10.37 2.87
C VAL A 85 0.55 -10.81 4.20
N LEU A 86 0.35 -9.88 5.14
CA LEU A 86 -0.24 -10.20 6.44
C LEU A 86 -1.68 -10.71 6.29
N TYR A 87 -2.48 -10.05 5.45
CA TYR A 87 -3.86 -10.46 5.20
C TYR A 87 -3.97 -11.91 4.69
N TYR A 88 -3.07 -12.35 3.82
CA TYR A 88 -3.12 -13.69 3.23
C TYR A 88 -2.33 -14.76 3.98
N PHE A 89 -1.24 -14.38 4.67
CA PHE A 89 -0.26 -15.35 5.16
C PHE A 89 0.01 -15.29 6.66
N GLN A 90 -0.43 -14.26 7.39
CA GLN A 90 -0.09 -14.16 8.81
C GLN A 90 -0.54 -15.41 9.59
N GLU A 91 -1.82 -15.78 9.49
CA GLU A 91 -2.37 -16.95 10.19
C GLU A 91 -1.69 -18.25 9.73
N ILE A 92 -1.48 -18.42 8.42
CA ILE A 92 -0.85 -19.61 7.84
C ILE A 92 0.59 -19.78 8.36
N VAL A 93 1.37 -18.71 8.34
CA VAL A 93 2.76 -18.73 8.78
C VAL A 93 2.83 -18.97 10.28
N GLU A 94 2.01 -18.29 11.08
CA GLU A 94 1.98 -18.50 12.54
C GLU A 94 1.60 -19.94 12.89
N GLU A 95 0.64 -20.55 12.18
CA GLU A 95 0.25 -21.94 12.36
C GLU A 95 1.37 -22.92 11.96
N GLU A 96 2.03 -22.71 10.83
CA GLU A 96 3.11 -23.59 10.38
C GLU A 96 4.36 -23.49 11.27
N VAL A 97 4.68 -22.29 11.75
CA VAL A 97 5.74 -22.07 12.75
C VAL A 97 5.39 -22.79 14.05
N ALA A 98 4.14 -22.69 14.53
CA ALA A 98 3.69 -23.40 15.73
C ALA A 98 3.76 -24.94 15.57
N LYS A 99 3.60 -25.45 14.35
CA LYS A 99 3.74 -26.88 14.01
C LYS A 99 5.19 -27.33 13.82
N GLY A 100 6.18 -26.44 13.93
CA GLY A 100 7.59 -26.77 13.74
C GLY A 100 7.95 -27.12 12.29
N MET A 101 7.24 -26.54 11.31
CA MET A 101 7.51 -26.80 9.89
C MET A 101 8.70 -26.02 9.32
N PHE A 102 9.21 -25.06 10.10
CA PHE A 102 10.38 -24.23 9.83
C PHE A 102 11.34 -24.40 11.02
N ILE A 103 12.00 -25.55 11.10
CA ILE A 103 13.04 -25.80 12.10
C ILE A 103 14.35 -25.79 11.32
N ALA A 104 14.96 -24.61 11.21
CA ALA A 104 16.40 -24.55 11.22
C ALA A 104 16.82 -25.07 12.60
N GLU A 105 17.69 -26.08 12.64
CA GLU A 105 18.23 -26.61 13.88
C GLU A 105 18.60 -25.45 14.80
N ARG A 106 18.01 -25.41 16.00
CA ARG A 106 18.50 -24.52 17.04
C ARG A 106 19.92 -24.99 17.31
N GLU A 107 20.91 -24.32 16.72
CA GLU A 107 22.28 -24.44 17.19
C GLU A 107 22.22 -24.18 18.69
N GLU A 108 22.47 -25.23 19.47
CA GLU A 108 22.76 -25.13 20.89
C GLU A 108 24.01 -24.26 21.00
N LYS A 109 23.81 -22.94 21.13
CA LYS A 109 24.90 -22.04 21.51
C LYS A 109 25.42 -22.55 22.86
N PRO A 110 26.73 -22.85 22.98
CA PRO A 110 27.30 -23.33 24.23
C PRO A 110 26.95 -22.37 25.37
N GLU A 111 26.47 -22.92 26.48
CA GLU A 111 26.19 -22.17 27.71
C GLU A 111 27.49 -21.48 28.19
N GLY A 112 27.60 -20.18 27.98
CA GLY A 112 28.75 -19.42 28.48
C GLY A 112 28.97 -18.02 27.92
N GLU A 113 28.41 -17.67 26.75
CA GLU A 113 28.56 -16.33 26.20
C GLU A 113 27.33 -15.48 26.46
N ALA A 114 27.50 -14.43 27.26
CA ALA A 114 26.51 -13.38 27.46
C ALA A 114 26.08 -12.85 26.08
N SER A 115 24.84 -13.15 25.68
CA SER A 115 24.29 -12.81 24.39
C SER A 115 24.21 -11.29 24.21
N THR A 116 25.19 -10.70 23.54
CA THR A 116 24.95 -9.50 22.76
C THR A 116 24.03 -9.90 21.60
N ALA A 117 22.97 -9.11 21.40
CA ALA A 117 21.96 -9.30 20.37
C ALA A 117 22.55 -8.99 18.97
N GLU A 118 23.44 -9.85 18.49
CA GLU A 118 24.08 -9.81 17.17
C GLU A 118 23.98 -11.23 16.56
N GLY A 119 23.46 -11.47 15.37
CA GLY A 119 22.74 -10.66 14.41
C GLY A 119 21.95 -11.62 13.52
N PHE A 120 20.65 -11.36 13.35
CA PHE A 120 19.88 -12.03 12.31
C PHE A 120 20.48 -11.63 10.96
N SER A 121 20.96 -12.60 10.17
CA SER A 121 21.28 -12.35 8.78
C SER A 121 19.96 -12.16 8.02
N GLU A 122 19.44 -10.94 7.98
CA GLU A 122 18.27 -10.60 7.16
C GLU A 122 18.63 -10.49 5.66
N HIS A 123 19.66 -11.17 5.17
CA HIS A 123 19.97 -11.19 3.75
C HIS A 123 19.00 -12.12 3.01
N PHE A 124 18.24 -11.59 2.05
CA PHE A 124 17.23 -12.31 1.26
C PHE A 124 17.76 -12.72 -0.11
N ILE A 125 18.76 -12.02 -0.63
CA ILE A 125 19.35 -12.31 -1.95
C ILE A 125 20.27 -13.53 -1.89
N GLU A 126 21.07 -13.65 -0.83
CA GLU A 126 22.06 -14.70 -0.62
C GLU A 126 21.63 -15.54 0.57
N LEU A 127 20.69 -16.48 0.33
CA LEU A 127 20.14 -17.36 1.36
C LEU A 127 20.94 -18.67 1.44
N PRO A 128 21.08 -19.25 2.66
CA PRO A 128 21.48 -20.64 2.83
C PRO A 128 20.58 -21.60 2.03
N GLU A 129 21.14 -22.69 1.52
CA GLU A 129 20.41 -23.65 0.67
C GLU A 129 19.23 -24.33 1.39
N GLU A 130 19.38 -24.61 2.68
CA GLU A 130 18.35 -25.25 3.51
C GLU A 130 17.13 -24.34 3.68
N GLU A 131 17.36 -23.09 4.09
CA GLU A 131 16.32 -22.08 4.22
C GLU A 131 15.62 -21.80 2.88
N THR A 132 16.39 -21.81 1.79
CA THR A 132 15.86 -21.69 0.43
C THR A 132 14.95 -22.87 0.09
N THR A 133 15.28 -24.07 0.55
CA THR A 133 14.51 -25.29 0.30
C THR A 133 13.19 -25.30 1.09
N GLU A 134 13.21 -24.92 2.35
CA GLU A 134 12.00 -24.79 3.17
C GLU A 134 11.04 -23.75 2.60
N LEU A 135 11.56 -22.57 2.25
CA LEU A 135 10.76 -21.52 1.62
C LEU A 135 10.17 -22.01 0.28
N LYS A 136 10.95 -22.69 -0.57
CA LYS A 136 10.42 -23.27 -1.83
C LYS A 136 9.31 -24.30 -1.57
N LYS A 137 9.44 -25.14 -0.54
CA LYS A 137 8.38 -26.09 -0.14
C LYS A 137 7.13 -25.36 0.32
N PHE A 138 7.27 -24.35 1.18
CA PHE A 138 6.16 -23.50 1.61
C PHE A 138 5.46 -22.85 0.41
N LEU A 139 6.24 -22.24 -0.49
CA LEU A 139 5.73 -21.57 -1.68
C LEU A 139 4.99 -22.56 -2.60
N SER A 140 5.45 -23.80 -2.67
CA SER A 140 4.79 -24.84 -3.46
C SER A 140 3.48 -25.33 -2.83
N ARG A 141 3.43 -25.46 -1.49
CA ARG A 141 2.20 -25.83 -0.76
C ARG A 141 1.10 -24.79 -0.93
N HIS A 142 1.45 -23.51 -0.89
CA HIS A 142 0.51 -22.38 -0.92
C HIS A 142 0.45 -21.66 -2.26
N LYS A 143 0.80 -22.35 -3.35
CA LYS A 143 0.96 -21.77 -4.70
C LYS A 143 -0.23 -20.93 -5.16
N ASP A 144 -1.45 -21.33 -4.82
CA ASP A 144 -2.67 -20.67 -5.29
C ASP A 144 -2.89 -19.33 -4.56
N ILE A 145 -2.58 -19.27 -3.26
CA ILE A 145 -2.62 -18.05 -2.46
C ILE A 145 -1.52 -17.10 -2.89
N ILE A 146 -0.33 -17.63 -3.21
CA ILE A 146 0.80 -16.85 -3.72
C ILE A 146 0.47 -16.23 -5.07
N ALA A 147 -0.05 -17.03 -6.01
CA ALA A 147 -0.48 -16.52 -7.31
C ALA A 147 -1.55 -15.44 -7.16
N LYS A 148 -2.49 -15.61 -6.22
CA LYS A 148 -3.50 -14.60 -5.90
C LYS A 148 -2.86 -13.33 -5.34
N LEU A 149 -1.93 -13.43 -4.40
CA LEU A 149 -1.19 -12.29 -3.84
C LEU A 149 -0.45 -11.53 -4.94
N GLY A 150 0.30 -12.21 -5.80
CA GLY A 150 1.00 -11.58 -6.92
C GLY A 150 0.07 -10.82 -7.87
N VAL A 151 -1.12 -11.35 -8.16
CA VAL A 151 -2.16 -10.65 -8.94
C VAL A 151 -2.68 -9.42 -8.21
N VAL A 152 -2.98 -9.54 -6.92
CA VAL A 152 -3.45 -8.42 -6.08
C VAL A 152 -2.41 -7.31 -6.05
N LEU A 153 -1.15 -7.61 -5.73
CA LEU A 153 -0.07 -6.62 -5.66
C LEU A 153 0.11 -5.92 -7.01
N THR A 154 0.17 -6.68 -8.11
CA THR A 154 0.27 -6.13 -9.46
C THR A 154 -0.89 -5.16 -9.74
N ASN A 155 -2.12 -5.55 -9.43
CA ASN A 155 -3.30 -4.72 -9.67
C ASN A 155 -3.35 -3.48 -8.80
N VAL A 156 -3.02 -3.61 -7.50
CA VAL A 156 -3.00 -2.49 -6.57
C VAL A 156 -1.94 -1.48 -7.02
N PHE A 157 -0.73 -1.94 -7.32
CA PHE A 157 0.34 -1.04 -7.72
C PHE A 157 0.07 -0.36 -9.07
N LYS A 158 -0.32 -1.11 -10.12
CA LYS A 158 -0.65 -0.52 -11.43
C LYS A 158 -1.80 0.48 -11.36
N ARG A 159 -2.83 0.22 -10.54
CA ARG A 159 -4.04 1.06 -10.51
C ARG A 159 -3.93 2.24 -9.55
N LYS A 160 -3.19 2.10 -8.45
CA LYS A 160 -3.20 3.06 -7.34
C LYS A 160 -1.86 3.76 -7.09
N LEU A 161 -0.75 3.05 -7.26
CA LEU A 161 0.57 3.60 -6.94
C LEU A 161 1.29 4.14 -8.18
N GLU A 162 1.38 3.34 -9.24
CA GLU A 162 2.04 3.70 -10.50
C GLU A 162 1.55 5.04 -11.06
N PRO A 163 0.24 5.37 -11.09
CA PRO A 163 -0.22 6.64 -11.62
C PRO A 163 0.29 7.86 -10.82
N LEU A 164 0.63 7.68 -9.54
CA LEU A 164 1.15 8.76 -8.68
C LEU A 164 2.64 9.00 -8.89
N VAL A 165 3.39 7.98 -9.30
CA VAL A 165 4.86 8.03 -9.44
C VAL A 165 5.32 8.18 -10.90
N ALA A 166 4.47 7.78 -11.85
CA ALA A 166 4.75 7.90 -13.28
C ALA A 166 4.94 9.35 -13.74
N ASN A 167 5.67 9.53 -14.84
CA ASN A 167 5.93 10.83 -15.47
C ASN A 167 6.50 11.86 -14.49
N ASP A 168 7.51 11.47 -13.71
CA ASP A 168 8.14 12.31 -12.68
C ASP A 168 7.09 12.89 -11.70
N PHE A 169 6.26 12.01 -11.13
CA PHE A 169 5.25 12.34 -10.13
C PHE A 169 4.23 13.39 -10.59
N LYS A 170 3.92 13.47 -11.90
CA LYS A 170 3.02 14.51 -12.46
C LYS A 170 1.67 14.55 -11.76
N LEU A 171 0.96 13.43 -11.68
CA LEU A 171 -0.37 13.36 -11.04
C LEU A 171 -0.29 13.69 -9.54
N TYR A 172 0.77 13.25 -8.88
CA TYR A 172 1.01 13.59 -7.47
C TYR A 172 1.17 15.10 -7.28
N LYS A 173 2.02 15.75 -8.08
CA LYS A 173 2.27 17.21 -8.02
C LYS A 173 0.99 18.00 -8.30
N GLU A 174 0.21 17.59 -9.30
CA GLU A 174 -1.09 18.19 -9.63
C GLU A 174 -2.09 18.10 -8.45
N ASN A 175 -2.27 16.91 -7.89
CA ASN A 175 -3.19 16.70 -6.76
C ASN A 175 -2.69 17.39 -5.47
N MET A 176 -1.38 17.45 -5.26
CA MET A 176 -0.77 18.15 -4.13
C MET A 176 -1.05 19.66 -4.20
N LYS A 177 -0.96 20.25 -5.39
CA LYS A 177 -1.33 21.66 -5.60
C LYS A 177 -2.79 21.95 -5.25
N ILE A 178 -3.70 21.04 -5.62
CA ILE A 178 -5.13 21.15 -5.27
C ILE A 178 -5.32 21.06 -3.76
N PHE A 179 -4.66 20.09 -3.11
CA PHE A 179 -4.65 19.95 -1.65
C PHE A 179 -4.19 21.24 -0.96
N VAL A 180 -3.06 21.83 -1.38
CA VAL A 180 -2.54 23.08 -0.78
C VAL A 180 -3.55 24.22 -0.90
N GLU A 181 -4.22 24.38 -2.04
CA GLU A 181 -5.24 25.42 -2.22
C GLU A 181 -6.50 25.15 -1.35
N MET A 182 -6.91 23.89 -1.19
CA MET A 182 -7.97 23.51 -0.25
C MET A 182 -7.60 23.84 1.20
N MET A 183 -6.36 23.59 1.59
CA MET A 183 -5.87 23.92 2.95
C MET A 183 -5.77 25.43 3.18
N LYS A 184 -5.37 26.19 2.16
CA LYS A 184 -5.34 27.66 2.20
C LYS A 184 -6.71 28.26 2.52
N LYS A 185 -7.78 27.73 1.92
CA LYS A 185 -9.16 28.12 2.21
C LYS A 185 -9.59 27.84 3.65
N ARG A 186 -8.96 26.86 4.29
CA ARG A 186 -9.15 26.51 5.71
C ARG A 186 -8.25 27.34 6.64
N GLY A 187 -7.58 28.37 6.12
CA GLY A 187 -6.67 29.22 6.89
C GLY A 187 -5.28 28.59 7.15
N VAL A 188 -4.98 27.44 6.54
CA VAL A 188 -3.71 26.74 6.70
C VAL A 188 -2.79 27.08 5.53
N LYS A 189 -1.64 27.71 5.82
CA LYS A 189 -0.61 28.00 4.81
C LYS A 189 0.45 26.91 4.85
N ILE A 190 0.58 26.16 3.74
CA ILE A 190 1.56 25.10 3.58
C ILE A 190 2.59 25.60 2.56
N PRO A 191 3.86 25.82 2.95
CA PRO A 191 4.93 26.11 2.00
C PRO A 191 5.10 24.97 0.99
N GLU A 192 5.43 25.29 -0.25
CA GLU A 192 5.54 24.30 -1.33
C GLU A 192 6.53 23.16 -1.00
N LEU A 193 7.69 23.49 -0.45
CA LEU A 193 8.69 22.50 -0.04
C LEU A 193 8.17 21.59 1.09
N GLU A 194 7.29 22.08 1.96
CA GLU A 194 6.72 21.28 3.03
C GLU A 194 5.64 20.31 2.54
N SER A 195 5.03 20.57 1.38
CA SER A 195 4.05 19.67 0.78
C SER A 195 4.65 18.30 0.43
N TYR A 196 5.97 18.24 0.17
CA TYR A 196 6.68 16.98 -0.08
C TYR A 196 6.84 16.11 1.17
N LYS A 197 6.72 16.68 2.39
CA LYS A 197 6.78 15.91 3.64
C LYS A 197 5.65 14.86 3.72
N PHE A 198 4.54 15.09 3.01
CA PHE A 198 3.38 14.19 3.00
C PHE A 198 3.50 13.05 1.97
N MET A 199 4.56 13.04 1.15
CA MET A 199 4.77 12.00 0.14
C MET A 199 4.84 10.62 0.77
N GLY A 200 5.57 10.50 1.89
CA GLY A 200 5.68 9.25 2.64
C GLY A 200 4.33 8.74 3.14
N SER A 201 3.46 9.63 3.62
CA SER A 201 2.09 9.27 4.02
C SER A 201 1.25 8.80 2.83
N ILE A 202 1.28 9.52 1.71
CA ILE A 202 0.45 9.18 0.55
C ILE A 202 0.92 7.87 -0.11
N LEU A 203 2.22 7.71 -0.36
CA LEU A 203 2.77 6.54 -1.08
C LEU A 203 2.76 5.26 -0.24
N THR A 204 2.57 5.36 1.08
CA THR A 204 2.38 4.21 1.97
C THR A 204 0.93 4.00 2.40
N PHE A 205 -0.01 4.68 1.75
CA PHE A 205 -1.44 4.63 2.09
C PHE A 205 -1.71 4.91 3.58
N PHE A 206 -0.96 5.86 4.14
CA PHE A 206 -0.96 6.29 5.53
C PHE A 206 -0.56 5.22 6.53
N LEU A 207 0.03 4.09 6.11
CA LEU A 207 0.47 3.03 7.03
C LEU A 207 1.40 3.59 8.11
N ARG A 208 2.36 4.45 7.74
CA ARG A 208 3.29 5.12 8.67
C ARG A 208 2.62 6.01 9.72
N ASN A 209 1.36 6.36 9.51
CA ASN A 209 0.60 7.24 10.39
C ASN A 209 -0.43 6.47 11.24
N LEU A 210 -0.60 5.17 11.04
CA LEU A 210 -1.60 4.33 11.70
C LEU A 210 -0.92 3.34 12.66
N THR A 211 -1.59 3.00 13.75
CA THR A 211 -1.04 2.11 14.80
C THR A 211 -1.81 0.81 14.98
N LYS A 212 -2.98 0.67 14.36
CA LYS A 212 -3.85 -0.51 14.48
C LYS A 212 -4.19 -1.08 13.11
N MET A 213 -4.07 -2.40 12.94
CA MET A 213 -4.39 -3.06 11.68
C MET A 213 -5.84 -2.88 11.23
N GLU A 214 -6.78 -2.81 12.19
CA GLU A 214 -8.19 -2.50 11.90
C GLU A 214 -8.35 -1.15 11.19
N ASP A 215 -7.59 -0.14 11.62
CA ASP A 215 -7.63 1.21 11.05
C ASP A 215 -6.89 1.25 9.70
N VAL A 216 -5.81 0.47 9.56
CA VAL A 216 -5.13 0.24 8.26
C VAL A 216 -6.09 -0.35 7.24
N HIS A 217 -6.81 -1.42 7.58
CA HIS A 217 -7.78 -2.04 6.68
C HIS A 217 -8.88 -1.06 6.25
N LYS A 218 -9.40 -0.22 7.16
CA LYS A 218 -10.39 0.82 6.81
C LYS A 218 -9.82 1.87 5.84
N VAL A 219 -8.59 2.33 6.06
CA VAL A 219 -7.96 3.32 5.16
C VAL A 219 -7.67 2.71 3.78
N PHE A 220 -7.14 1.49 3.76
CA PHE A 220 -6.88 0.76 2.52
C PHE A 220 -8.17 0.48 1.75
N GLU A 221 -9.24 0.05 2.43
CA GLU A 221 -10.57 -0.15 1.82
C GLU A 221 -11.04 1.10 1.07
N ILE A 222 -10.91 2.28 1.70
CA ILE A 222 -11.29 3.56 1.10
C ILE A 222 -10.40 3.89 -0.10
N ILE A 223 -9.08 3.79 0.03
CA ILE A 223 -8.13 4.11 -1.06
C ILE A 223 -8.33 3.17 -2.25
N LEU A 224 -8.51 1.87 -1.99
CA LEU A 224 -8.73 0.87 -3.04
C LEU A 224 -10.08 1.06 -3.74
N SER A 225 -11.10 1.54 -3.03
CA SER A 225 -12.45 1.78 -3.59
C SER A 225 -12.58 3.10 -4.36
N CYS A 226 -11.75 4.11 -4.07
CA CYS A 226 -11.90 5.46 -4.62
C CYS A 226 -10.88 5.81 -5.72
N PRO A 227 -11.05 6.90 -6.50
CA PRO A 227 -10.05 7.37 -7.45
C PRO A 227 -8.71 7.75 -6.81
N ASN A 228 -7.66 7.95 -7.62
CA ASN A 228 -6.30 8.29 -7.16
C ASN A 228 -6.20 9.70 -6.52
N THR A 229 -7.28 10.48 -6.51
CA THR A 229 -7.43 11.71 -5.71
C THR A 229 -7.65 11.41 -4.22
N CYS A 230 -8.14 10.22 -3.88
CA CYS A 230 -8.57 9.86 -2.53
C CYS A 230 -7.47 10.01 -1.46
N PRO A 231 -6.19 9.62 -1.67
CA PRO A 231 -5.15 9.85 -0.69
C PRO A 231 -4.98 11.34 -0.32
N PHE A 232 -5.22 12.26 -1.24
CA PHE A 232 -5.13 13.69 -0.99
C PHE A 232 -6.33 14.21 -0.18
N LEU A 233 -7.53 13.63 -0.38
CA LEU A 233 -8.69 13.92 0.46
C LEU A 233 -8.51 13.41 1.87
N LEU A 234 -7.94 12.21 2.03
CA LEU A 234 -7.56 11.68 3.33
C LEU A 234 -6.51 12.58 3.99
N LEU A 235 -5.56 13.11 3.22
CA LEU A 235 -4.58 14.08 3.73
C LEU A 235 -5.27 15.36 4.25
N VAL A 236 -6.31 15.88 3.59
CA VAL A 236 -7.11 17.01 4.13
C VAL A 236 -7.70 16.66 5.50
N LEU A 237 -8.20 15.43 5.67
CA LEU A 237 -8.84 14.99 6.91
C LEU A 237 -7.83 14.69 8.03
N PHE A 238 -6.65 14.19 7.68
CA PHE A 238 -5.60 13.78 8.64
C PHE A 238 -4.50 14.83 8.83
N TYR A 239 -4.59 15.97 8.12
CA TYR A 239 -3.54 16.98 8.09
C TYR A 239 -3.06 17.36 9.49
N GLY A 240 -3.98 17.67 10.40
CA GLY A 240 -3.63 18.13 11.75
C GLY A 240 -2.81 17.10 12.55
N GLN A 241 -3.15 15.80 12.44
CA GLN A 241 -2.36 14.73 13.07
C GLN A 241 -1.01 14.59 12.39
N ILE A 242 -0.97 14.47 11.07
CA ILE A 242 0.26 14.21 10.31
C ILE A 242 1.24 15.39 10.44
N SER A 243 0.77 16.63 10.31
CA SER A 243 1.60 17.83 10.41
C SER A 243 2.17 18.05 11.80
N SER A 244 1.52 17.51 12.84
CA SER A 244 2.01 17.56 14.22
C SER A 244 2.81 16.31 14.64
N GLY A 245 3.07 15.40 13.70
CA GLY A 245 3.79 14.14 13.97
C GLY A 245 3.02 13.16 14.87
N LYS A 246 1.70 13.34 14.99
CA LYS A 246 0.84 12.46 15.79
C LYS A 246 0.31 11.31 14.95
N ALA A 247 0.16 10.15 15.58
CA ALA A 247 -0.54 9.02 14.99
C ALA A 247 -2.02 9.37 14.73
N ILE A 248 -2.57 8.78 13.68
CA ILE A 248 -4.00 8.81 13.39
C ILE A 248 -4.63 7.68 14.20
N GLU A 249 -5.34 8.05 15.26
CA GLU A 249 -5.98 7.09 16.14
C GLU A 249 -7.48 6.95 15.84
N SER A 250 -7.97 5.70 15.89
CA SER A 250 -9.40 5.36 15.89
C SER A 250 -10.16 5.88 14.68
N ILE A 251 -9.96 5.25 13.53
CA ILE A 251 -10.63 5.61 12.28
C ILE A 251 -12.14 5.40 12.43
N ASN A 252 -12.86 6.52 12.41
CA ASN A 252 -14.31 6.57 12.51
C ASN A 252 -14.97 6.01 11.23
N ASN A 253 -16.00 5.20 11.38
CA ASN A 253 -16.81 4.64 10.29
C ASN A 253 -17.46 5.71 9.38
N LYS A 254 -17.53 6.97 9.83
CA LYS A 254 -17.97 8.13 9.02
C LYS A 254 -16.87 8.69 8.11
N LEU A 255 -15.70 8.07 8.02
CA LEU A 255 -14.59 8.54 7.17
C LEU A 255 -14.95 8.55 5.68
N PHE A 256 -15.51 7.46 5.16
CA PHE A 256 -15.89 7.38 3.74
C PHE A 256 -16.89 8.47 3.32
N PRO A 257 -18.00 8.72 4.05
CA PRO A 257 -18.87 9.86 3.77
C PRO A 257 -18.18 11.23 3.80
N LYS A 258 -17.17 11.43 4.66
CA LYS A 258 -16.39 12.68 4.68
C LYS A 258 -15.53 12.82 3.42
N VAL A 259 -14.90 11.74 2.96
CA VAL A 259 -14.14 11.71 1.71
C VAL A 259 -15.04 12.08 0.53
N VAL A 260 -16.23 11.47 0.44
CA VAL A 260 -17.20 11.77 -0.62
C VAL A 260 -17.57 13.26 -0.65
N LYS A 261 -17.82 13.88 0.51
CA LYS A 261 -18.12 15.32 0.58
C LYS A 261 -16.95 16.20 0.14
N LEU A 262 -15.72 15.78 0.43
CA LEU A 262 -14.52 16.55 0.03
C LEU A 262 -14.20 16.42 -1.46
N GLU A 263 -14.66 15.37 -2.14
CA GLU A 263 -14.44 15.18 -3.58
C GLU A 263 -15.10 16.31 -4.39
N GLU A 264 -16.31 16.75 -4.03
CA GLU A 264 -16.97 17.90 -4.68
C GLU A 264 -16.12 19.18 -4.58
N GLU A 265 -15.59 19.44 -3.38
CA GLU A 265 -14.72 20.59 -3.13
C GLU A 265 -13.39 20.48 -3.88
N PHE A 266 -12.84 19.26 -3.99
CA PHE A 266 -11.62 18.99 -4.74
C PHE A 266 -11.81 19.27 -6.23
N ILE A 267 -12.91 18.81 -6.82
CA ILE A 267 -13.27 19.06 -8.23
C ILE A 267 -13.44 20.56 -8.47
N GLU A 268 -14.14 21.27 -7.59
CA GLU A 268 -14.32 22.73 -7.70
C GLU A 268 -12.98 23.47 -7.61
N THR A 269 -12.10 23.04 -6.70
CA THR A 269 -10.77 23.64 -6.52
C THR A 269 -9.87 23.39 -7.71
N ARG A 270 -9.88 22.17 -8.26
CA ARG A 270 -9.18 21.83 -9.50
C ARG A 270 -9.61 22.72 -10.66
N LYS A 271 -10.91 22.85 -10.92
CA LYS A 271 -11.45 23.70 -12.00
C LYS A 271 -10.99 25.16 -11.87
N ARG A 272 -10.95 25.70 -10.65
CA ARG A 272 -10.46 27.07 -10.41
C ARG A 272 -8.97 27.24 -10.66
N ILE A 273 -8.16 26.24 -10.34
CA ILE A 273 -6.71 26.27 -10.59
C ILE A 273 -6.48 26.22 -12.10
N GLU A 274 -7.12 25.28 -12.80
CA GLU A 274 -7.02 25.13 -14.26
C GLU A 274 -7.49 26.41 -14.98
N SER A 275 -8.57 27.06 -14.52
CA SER A 275 -9.04 28.32 -15.12
C SER A 275 -8.08 29.50 -14.93
N LYS A 276 -7.20 29.47 -13.91
CA LYS A 276 -6.20 30.53 -13.67
C LYS A 276 -4.94 30.34 -14.50
N GLU A 277 -4.62 29.11 -14.90
CA GLU A 277 -3.43 28.79 -15.69
C GLU A 277 -3.65 28.99 -17.20
N VAL A 278 -4.90 28.93 -17.66
CA VAL A 278 -5.25 29.19 -19.05
C VAL A 278 -5.37 30.71 -19.29
N CYS A 279 -4.26 31.33 -19.71
CA CYS A 279 -4.32 32.55 -20.52
C CYS A 279 -5.10 32.24 -21.82
N PRO A 280 -5.91 33.16 -22.39
CA PRO A 280 -6.95 32.81 -23.36
C PRO A 280 -6.37 32.58 -24.76
N SER A 281 -5.74 31.44 -24.99
CA SER A 281 -5.54 30.92 -26.34
C SER A 281 -6.55 29.79 -26.56
N LYS A 282 -7.62 30.14 -27.26
CA LYS A 282 -8.66 29.24 -27.73
C LYS A 282 -8.01 28.18 -28.63
N ARG A 283 -7.80 26.97 -28.12
CA ARG A 283 -7.93 25.67 -28.81
C ARG A 283 -7.16 24.60 -28.04
N LYS A 284 -7.87 23.90 -27.17
CA LYS A 284 -7.82 22.43 -26.96
C LYS A 284 -8.78 22.08 -25.82
N ILE A 285 -10.05 22.41 -26.00
CA ILE A 285 -11.15 21.77 -25.27
C ILE A 285 -11.45 20.48 -26.04
N MET A 286 -10.61 19.47 -25.89
CA MET A 286 -10.88 18.11 -26.33
C MET A 286 -10.02 17.16 -25.48
N LEU A 287 -10.46 16.96 -24.24
CA LEU A 287 -10.26 15.76 -23.41
C LEU A 287 -11.15 15.85 -22.15
N ILE A 288 -12.36 16.42 -22.30
CA ILE A 288 -13.43 16.34 -21.30
C ILE A 288 -14.37 15.26 -21.81
N GLY A 289 -13.99 14.00 -21.64
CA GLY A 289 -14.70 12.84 -22.18
C GLY A 289 -14.51 11.56 -21.39
N GLY A 290 -14.10 11.65 -20.13
CA GLY A 290 -13.84 10.47 -19.29
C GLY A 290 -13.89 10.73 -17.79
N VAL A 291 -14.52 11.83 -17.37
CA VAL A 291 -14.84 12.05 -15.95
C VAL A 291 -16.33 11.73 -15.80
N ILE A 292 -16.68 10.44 -15.90
CA ILE A 292 -17.89 9.93 -15.26
C ILE A 292 -17.59 9.95 -13.76
N SER A 293 -17.49 11.17 -13.21
CA SER A 293 -17.56 11.48 -11.79
C SER A 293 -19.02 11.70 -11.46
N ILE A 294 -19.76 10.63 -11.57
CA ILE A 294 -20.80 10.38 -10.60
C ILE A 294 -20.15 9.25 -9.75
N ILE A 295 -20.41 9.14 -8.45
CA ILE A 295 -20.00 8.03 -7.53
C ILE A 295 -20.38 6.60 -8.04
N THR A 296 -20.55 6.38 -9.33
CA THR A 296 -21.74 5.77 -9.93
C THR A 296 -21.25 4.94 -11.10
N ALA A 297 -21.64 3.68 -11.26
CA ALA A 297 -22.91 3.11 -10.90
C ALA A 297 -22.76 1.78 -10.13
N VAL A 298 -21.54 1.39 -9.70
CA VAL A 298 -21.23 -0.02 -9.43
C VAL A 298 -21.14 -0.41 -7.96
N VAL A 299 -20.76 0.48 -7.03
CA VAL A 299 -21.09 0.21 -5.61
C VAL A 299 -22.62 0.08 -5.48
N VAL A 300 -23.36 0.86 -6.27
CA VAL A 300 -24.84 0.86 -6.38
C VAL A 300 -25.40 -0.34 -7.19
N TYR A 301 -24.67 -0.96 -8.13
CA TYR A 301 -25.12 -2.17 -8.86
C TYR A 301 -24.77 -3.50 -8.16
N LYS A 302 -23.71 -3.58 -7.35
CA LYS A 302 -23.30 -4.86 -6.72
C LYS A 302 -24.00 -5.18 -5.40
N ILE A 303 -24.51 -4.17 -4.68
CA ILE A 303 -25.37 -4.38 -3.50
C ILE A 303 -26.76 -4.86 -3.92
N THR A 304 -27.24 -4.46 -5.11
CA THR A 304 -28.58 -4.77 -5.64
C THR A 304 -28.74 -6.17 -6.24
N ARG A 305 -27.71 -7.04 -6.22
CA ARG A 305 -27.82 -8.45 -6.65
C ARG A 305 -27.40 -9.45 -5.54
N LYS A 306 -27.37 -9.02 -4.28
CA LYS A 306 -27.48 -9.92 -3.13
C LYS A 306 -28.95 -10.37 -3.01
N GLU A 307 -29.41 -11.16 -3.98
CA GLU A 307 -30.57 -12.06 -3.98
C GLU A 307 -30.21 -13.29 -4.81
#